data_AF-A0A3C0WAQ9-F1
#
_entry.id   AF-A0A3C0WAQ9-F1
#
_cell.length_a   1.000
_cell.length_b   1.000
_cell.length_c   1.000
_cell.angle_alpha   90.00
_cell.angle_beta   90.00
_cell.angle_gamma   90.00
#
_symmetry.space_group_name_H-M   'P 1'
#
loop_
_entity.id
_entity.type
_entity.pdbx_description
1 polymer ?
#
loop_
_entity_poly.entity_id
_entity_poly.type
_entity_poly.pdbx_seq_one_letter_code
_entity_poly.pdbx_strand_id
1 'polypeptide(L)' 'MIMNPMPYMLTLHYMVLAMREITFPITKAELLEKVGDKMIRTGPEAYTPFRDIINKMPMDEFSCAAEFYCNHSAS' A
#
# COMPACT_ATOMS: atom_id res chain seq x y z
N MET A 1 1.86 20.56 -24.69
CA MET A 1 2.03 20.36 -23.23
C MET A 1 2.02 18.86 -23.00
N ILE A 2 3.08 18.31 -22.42
CA ILE A 2 3.04 16.93 -21.92
C ILE A 2 2.25 17.01 -20.62
N MET A 3 1.02 16.49 -20.61
CA MET A 3 0.27 16.33 -19.37
C MET A 3 1.00 15.27 -18.54
N ASN A 4 1.60 15.68 -17.43
CA ASN A 4 2.03 14.71 -16.43
C ASN A 4 0.80 13.90 -16.02
N PRO A 5 0.86 12.56 -16.00
CA PRO A 5 -0.26 11.76 -15.54
C PRO A 5 -0.60 12.18 -14.11
N MET A 6 -1.84 12.65 -13.90
CA MET A 6 -2.33 12.98 -12.58
C MET A 6 -2.20 11.72 -11.69
N PRO A 7 -1.66 11.83 -10.47
CA PRO A 7 -1.58 10.71 -9.55
C PRO A 7 -2.96 10.06 -9.38
N TYR A 8 -3.00 8.74 -9.40
CA TYR A 8 -4.24 8.01 -9.17
C TYR A 8 -4.62 8.08 -7.69
N MET A 9 -5.45 9.07 -7.36
CA MET A 9 -5.83 9.42 -5.98
C MET A 9 -6.57 8.30 -5.22
N LEU A 10 -7.04 7.26 -5.92
CA LEU A 10 -7.78 6.14 -5.33
C LEU A 10 -6.89 4.98 -4.88
N THR A 11 -5.58 5.04 -5.10
CA THR A 11 -4.66 3.94 -4.71
C THR A 11 -4.81 3.57 -3.23
N LEU A 12 -4.84 4.59 -2.35
CA LEU A 12 -5.02 4.41 -0.91
C LEU A 12 -6.33 3.67 -0.57
N HIS A 13 -7.42 3.96 -1.29
CA HIS A 13 -8.71 3.29 -1.08
C HIS A 13 -8.59 1.77 -1.33
N TYR A 14 -7.90 1.38 -2.40
CA TYR A 14 -7.70 -0.04 -2.72
C TYR A 14 -6.72 -0.73 -1.74
N MET A 15 -5.74 0.00 -1.19
CA MET A 15 -4.89 -0.52 -0.11
C MET A 15 -5.71 -0.82 1.15
N VAL A 16 -6.60 0.10 1.56
CA VAL A 16 -7.49 -0.11 2.71
C VAL A 16 -8.36 -1.36 2.53
N LEU A 17 -8.92 -1.55 1.33
CA LEU A 17 -9.70 -2.75 1.02
C LEU A 17 -8.86 -4.04 1.10
N ALA A 18 -7.62 -4.01 0.58
CA ALA A 18 -6.71 -5.14 0.64
C ALA A 18 -6.32 -5.50 2.09
N MET A 19 -6.31 -4.51 2.99
CA MET A 19 -5.93 -4.64 4.40
C MET A 19 -7.12 -4.79 5.36
N ARG A 20 -8.34 -5.00 4.88
CA ARG A 20 -9.56 -5.03 5.72
C ARG A 20 -9.49 -5.98 6.92
N GLU A 21 -8.77 -7.09 6.78
CA GLU A 21 -8.64 -8.13 7.81
C GLU A 21 -7.33 -8.03 8.61
N ILE A 22 -6.52 -7.00 8.36
CA ILE A 22 -5.26 -6.78 9.08
C ILE A 22 -5.55 -6.13 10.42
N THR A 23 -5.02 -6.76 11.47
CA THR A 23 -4.94 -6.20 12.82
C THR A 23 -3.54 -5.69 13.09
N PHE A 24 -3.42 -4.56 13.78
CA PHE A 24 -2.16 -4.00 14.25
C PHE A 24 -1.97 -4.29 15.75
N PRO A 25 -0.72 -4.36 16.26
CA PRO A 25 0.54 -4.16 15.55
C PRO A 25 0.85 -5.30 14.58
N ILE A 26 1.61 -5.01 13.52
CA ILE A 26 2.02 -6.01 12.51
C ILE A 26 3.41 -5.68 11.95
N THR A 27 4.19 -6.71 11.64
CA THR A 27 5.47 -6.56 10.94
C THR A 27 5.28 -6.46 9.42
N LYS A 28 6.24 -5.86 8.71
CA LYS A 28 6.28 -5.83 7.25
C LYS A 28 6.29 -7.24 6.67
N ALA A 29 7.01 -8.18 7.28
CA ALA A 29 7.08 -9.57 6.84
C ALA A 29 5.71 -10.27 6.92
N GLU A 30 5.01 -10.16 8.04
CA GLU A 30 3.66 -10.73 8.20
C GLU A 30 2.65 -10.06 7.25
N LEU A 31 2.79 -8.75 7.03
CA LEU A 31 1.95 -8.04 6.09
C LEU A 31 2.18 -8.54 4.65
N LEU A 32 3.44 -8.71 4.24
CA LEU A 32 3.80 -9.29 2.93
C LEU A 32 3.23 -10.70 2.75
N GLU A 33 3.29 -11.53 3.79
CA GLU A 33 2.70 -12.88 3.75
C GLU A 33 1.19 -12.84 3.56
N LYS A 34 0.49 -11.96 4.30
CA LYS A 34 -0.98 -11.90 4.29
C LYS A 34 -1.58 -11.23 3.06
N VAL A 35 -0.92 -10.19 2.54
CA VAL A 35 -1.50 -9.34 1.48
C VAL A 35 -0.56 -9.01 0.33
N GLY A 36 0.69 -9.45 0.36
CA GLY A 36 1.69 -9.08 -0.65
C GLY A 36 1.32 -9.46 -2.09
N ASP A 37 0.55 -10.54 -2.27
CA ASP A 37 0.11 -11.02 -3.58
C ASP A 37 -1.20 -10.38 -4.07
N LYS A 38 -1.84 -9.53 -3.24
CA LYS A 38 -3.05 -8.81 -3.66
C LYS A 38 -2.67 -7.76 -4.70
N MET A 39 -3.46 -7.66 -5.76
CA MET A 39 -3.27 -6.64 -6.80
C MET A 39 -3.98 -5.34 -6.40
N ILE A 40 -3.22 -4.27 -6.24
CA ILE A 40 -3.72 -2.93 -5.91
C ILE A 40 -3.91 -2.14 -7.20
N ARG A 41 -5.09 -1.55 -7.39
CA ARG A 41 -5.34 -0.66 -8.53
C ARG A 41 -4.61 0.66 -8.31
N THR A 42 -3.63 0.93 -9.18
CA THR A 42 -2.73 2.10 -9.14
C THR A 42 -2.95 3.05 -10.31
N GLY A 43 -3.90 2.73 -11.18
CA GLY A 43 -4.36 3.59 -12.28
C GLY A 43 -5.71 3.13 -12.80
N PRO A 44 -6.29 3.80 -13.81
CA PRO A 44 -7.56 3.40 -14.41
C PRO A 44 -7.55 1.94 -14.86
N GLU A 45 -6.52 1.50 -15.56
CA GLU A 45 -6.35 0.11 -16.02
C GLU A 45 -5.07 -0.54 -15.47
N ALA A 46 -4.43 0.10 -14.49
CA ALA A 46 -3.13 -0.33 -13.96
C ALA A 46 -3.28 -0.98 -12.59
N TYR A 47 -2.60 -2.11 -12.41
CA TYR A 47 -2.55 -2.87 -11.17
C TYR A 47 -1.11 -3.18 -10.79
N THR A 48 -0.82 -3.13 -9.50
CA THR A 48 0.51 -3.38 -8.94
C THR A 48 0.39 -4.39 -7.80
N PRO A 49 1.25 -5.42 -7.74
CA PRO A 49 1.33 -6.30 -6.58
C PRO A 49 1.57 -5.49 -5.31
N PHE A 50 0.83 -5.76 -4.24
CA PHE A 50 0.94 -4.96 -3.01
C PHE A 50 2.34 -5.03 -2.41
N ARG A 51 3.02 -6.18 -2.56
CA ARG A 51 4.44 -6.33 -2.19
C ARG A 51 5.35 -5.25 -2.76
N ASP A 52 5.12 -4.77 -3.99
CA ASP A 52 5.97 -3.77 -4.63
C ASP A 52 5.78 -2.38 -4.02
N ILE A 53 4.60 -2.12 -3.44
CA ILE A 53 4.32 -0.92 -2.65
C ILE A 53 4.91 -1.09 -1.25
N ILE A 54 4.72 -2.25 -0.62
CA ILE A 54 5.18 -2.53 0.74
C ILE A 54 6.71 -2.49 0.85
N ASN A 55 7.42 -3.01 -0.14
CA ASN A 55 8.88 -3.02 -0.16
C ASN A 55 9.52 -1.63 -0.29
N LYS A 56 8.77 -0.61 -0.72
CA LYS A 56 9.27 0.78 -0.79
C LYS A 56 9.25 1.48 0.57
N MET A 57 8.46 0.97 1.51
CA MET A 57 8.34 1.56 2.84
C MET A 57 9.57 1.21 3.70
N PRO A 58 10.26 2.20 4.31
CA PRO A 58 11.46 1.94 5.09
C PRO A 58 11.23 1.24 6.44
N MET A 59 10.02 1.27 7.00
CA MET A 59 9.74 0.69 8.33
C MET A 59 9.40 -0.79 8.26
N ASP A 60 9.87 -1.57 9.24
CA ASP A 60 9.65 -3.02 9.31
C ASP A 60 8.52 -3.43 10.26
N GLU A 61 7.97 -2.49 11.02
CA GLU A 61 6.86 -2.71 11.94
C GLU A 61 5.90 -1.53 11.91
N PHE A 62 4.62 -1.79 12.14
CA PHE A 62 3.58 -0.78 12.21
C PHE A 62 2.73 -1.03 13.46
N SER A 63 2.67 -0.05 14.34
CA SER A 63 1.87 -0.08 15.58
C SER A 63 0.38 0.13 15.32
N CYS A 64 0.04 0.84 14.23
CA CYS A 64 -1.32 1.15 13.85
C CYS A 64 -1.46 1.44 12.34
N ALA A 65 -2.70 1.49 11.86
CA ALA A 65 -2.99 1.80 10.46
C ALA A 65 -2.49 3.18 10.03
N ALA A 66 -2.56 4.19 10.90
CA ALA A 66 -2.11 5.54 10.60
C ALA A 66 -0.61 5.58 10.30
N GLU A 67 0.21 4.87 11.08
CA GLU A 67 1.65 4.77 10.87
C GLU A 67 1.98 4.14 9.51
N PHE A 68 1.28 3.07 9.14
CA PHE A 68 1.39 2.45 7.82
C PHE A 68 1.08 3.44 6.68
N TYR A 69 -0.06 4.13 6.72
CA TYR A 69 -0.45 5.06 5.65
C TYR A 69 0.43 6.31 5.59
N CYS A 70 0.88 6.82 6.74
CA CYS A 70 1.86 7.91 6.79
C CYS A 70 3.20 7.49 6.18
N ASN A 71 3.67 6.27 6.47
CA ASN A 71 4.89 5.73 5.89
C ASN A 71 4.78 5.59 4.36
N HIS A 72 3.67 5.02 3.87
CA HIS A 72 3.40 4.95 2.44
C HIS A 72 3.39 6.33 1.77
N SER A 73 2.72 7.31 2.37
CA SER A 73 2.59 8.66 1.79
C SER A 73 3.92 9.43 1.77
N ALA A 74 4.86 9.07 2.63
CA ALA A 74 6.19 9.67 2.72
C ALA A 74 7.26 8.95 1.86
N SER A 75 6.93 7.77 1.30
CA SER A 75 7.83 6.93 0.49
C SER A 75 7.65 7.19 -1.01
#